data_AF-A0A543NIG3-F1
#
_entry.id   AF-A0A543NIG3-F1
#
_cell.length_a   1.000
_cell.length_b   1.000
_cell.length_c   1.000
_cell.angle_alpha   90.00
_cell.angle_beta   90.00
_cell.angle_gamma   90.00
#
_symmetry.space_group_name_H-M   'P 1'
#
loop_
_entity.id
_entity.type
_entity.pdbx_description
1 polymer ?
#
loop_
_entity_poly.entity_id
_entity_poly.type
_entity_poly.pdbx_seq_one_letter_code
_entity_poly.pdbx_strand_id
1 'polypeptide(L)'
;MPLVMSDNHHAIGFAYGPRGADPTARLREHLLALLRLGEADLEDFTALAWHEEPHINGGYPAFAPGQLTRHSPALRTHHQRVHFAGADRSTWPGTMEGAVTDGTRVATRIRARLT
;
A
#
# COMPACT_ATOMS: atom_id res chain seq x y z
N MET A 1 -2.57 -27.63 16.49
CA MET A 1 -3.89 -26.99 16.63
C MET A 1 -4.37 -26.67 15.22
N PRO A 2 -5.44 -27.27 14.70
CA PRO A 2 -5.90 -26.93 13.36
C PRO A 2 -6.45 -25.49 13.39
N LEU A 3 -6.14 -24.69 12.38
CA LEU A 3 -6.83 -23.44 12.14
C LEU A 3 -8.28 -23.81 11.81
N VAL A 4 -9.21 -23.56 12.74
CA VAL A 4 -10.64 -23.55 12.42
C VAL A 4 -10.88 -22.26 11.66
N MET A 5 -11.05 -22.37 10.34
CA MET A 5 -11.52 -21.25 9.55
C MET A 5 -13.00 -21.06 9.88
N SER A 6 -13.35 -19.95 10.52
CA SER A 6 -14.74 -19.53 10.64
C SER A 6 -15.33 -19.33 9.25
N ASP A 7 -16.63 -19.60 9.06
CA ASP A 7 -17.37 -19.32 7.82
C ASP A 7 -17.57 -17.81 7.54
N ASN A 8 -16.75 -16.96 8.14
CA ASN A 8 -16.75 -15.52 7.92
C ASN A 8 -16.07 -15.20 6.59
N HIS A 9 -16.78 -14.46 5.75
CA HIS A 9 -16.28 -13.98 4.47
C HIS A 9 -15.81 -12.55 4.61
N HIS A 10 -14.57 -12.26 4.21
CA HIS A 10 -14.03 -10.91 4.20
C HIS A 10 -14.11 -10.33 2.79
N ALA A 11 -14.56 -9.09 2.68
CA ALA A 11 -14.55 -8.33 1.44
C ALA A 11 -13.63 -7.12 1.58
N ILE A 12 -12.87 -6.82 0.53
CA ILE A 12 -12.01 -5.64 0.43
C ILE A 12 -12.41 -4.89 -0.82
N GLY A 13 -12.51 -3.57 -0.73
CA GLY A 13 -12.81 -2.71 -1.87
C GLY A 13 -12.11 -1.37 -1.78
N PHE A 14 -12.17 -0.64 -2.88
CA PHE A 14 -11.66 0.72 -2.98
C PHE A 14 -12.79 1.63 -3.43
N ALA A 15 -12.95 2.75 -2.74
CA ALA A 15 -13.85 3.82 -3.16
C ALA A 15 -13.05 5.05 -3.53
N TYR A 16 -13.44 5.67 -4.64
CA TYR A 16 -12.92 6.96 -5.08
C TYR A 16 -14.09 7.94 -5.11
N GLY A 17 -13.81 9.22 -4.84
CA GLY A 17 -14.81 10.26 -4.85
C GLY A 17 -14.22 11.60 -5.32
N PRO A 18 -15.09 12.57 -5.67
CA PRO A 18 -14.64 13.94 -5.85
C PRO A 18 -13.98 14.46 -4.57
N ARG A 19 -13.14 15.50 -4.69
CA ARG A 19 -12.50 16.13 -3.53
C ARG A 19 -13.57 16.52 -2.49
N GLY A 20 -13.37 16.14 -1.24
CA GLY A 20 -14.28 16.43 -0.12
C GLY A 20 -15.42 15.42 0.08
N ALA A 21 -15.55 14.38 -0.75
CA ALA A 21 -16.42 13.25 -0.45
C ALA A 21 -15.82 12.42 0.69
N ASP A 22 -16.65 11.87 1.57
CA ASP A 22 -16.24 10.82 2.53
C ASP A 22 -16.15 9.47 1.78
N PRO A 23 -14.94 8.96 1.47
CA PRO A 23 -14.79 7.70 0.75
C PRO A 23 -15.18 6.49 1.61
N THR A 24 -15.16 6.62 2.94
CA THR A 24 -15.40 5.52 3.90
C THR A 24 -16.86 5.10 3.91
N ALA A 25 -17.78 6.05 4.11
CA ALA A 25 -19.22 5.77 4.09
C ALA A 25 -19.66 5.18 2.73
N ARG A 26 -19.14 5.74 1.63
CA ARG A 26 -19.44 5.26 0.27
C ARG A 26 -18.96 3.84 0.01
N LEU A 27 -17.79 3.46 0.52
CA LEU A 27 -17.27 2.10 0.35
C LEU A 27 -18.21 1.08 0.99
N ARG A 28 -18.72 1.37 2.19
CA ARG A 28 -19.65 0.50 2.92
C ARG A 28 -20.94 0.27 2.13
N GLU A 29 -21.60 1.36 1.73
CA GLU A 29 -22.85 1.31 0.96
C GLU A 29 -22.67 0.53 -0.34
N HIS A 30 -21.59 0.79 -1.08
CA HIS A 30 -21.31 0.09 -2.33
C HIS A 30 -21.05 -1.40 -2.14
N LEU A 31 -20.32 -1.81 -1.08
CA LEU A 31 -20.05 -3.22 -0.82
C LEU A 31 -21.32 -3.99 -0.45
N LEU A 32 -22.16 -3.43 0.44
CA LEU A 32 -23.44 -4.04 0.81
C LEU A 32 -24.35 -4.22 -0.42
N ALA A 33 -24.46 -3.17 -1.24
CA ALA A 33 -25.26 -3.22 -2.47
C ALA A 33 -24.72 -4.25 -3.48
N LEU A 34 -23.40 -4.26 -3.71
CA LEU A 34 -22.76 -5.17 -4.67
C LEU A 34 -22.90 -6.63 -4.26
N LEU A 35 -22.71 -6.92 -2.97
CA LEU A 35 -22.79 -8.27 -2.41
C LEU A 35 -24.22 -8.70 -2.10
N ARG A 36 -25.21 -7.79 -2.24
CA ARG A 36 -26.62 -8.00 -1.92
C ARG A 36 -26.84 -8.40 -0.45
N LEU A 37 -26.10 -7.73 0.44
CA LEU A 37 -26.15 -7.93 1.88
C LEU A 37 -26.88 -6.76 2.55
N GLY A 38 -27.53 -7.04 3.68
CA GLY A 38 -28.06 -6.03 4.58
C GLY A 38 -27.07 -5.66 5.69
N GLU A 39 -27.37 -4.59 6.42
CA GLU A 39 -26.57 -4.15 7.58
C GLU A 39 -26.46 -5.25 8.66
N ALA A 40 -27.47 -6.11 8.79
CA ALA A 40 -27.45 -7.22 9.75
C ALA A 40 -26.48 -8.34 9.38
N ASP A 41 -26.05 -8.42 8.11
CA ASP A 41 -25.07 -9.41 7.63
C ASP A 41 -23.62 -8.93 7.84
N LEU A 42 -23.44 -7.68 8.29
CA LEU A 42 -22.14 -7.05 8.46
C LEU A 42 -21.73 -7.06 9.93
N GLU A 43 -20.79 -7.94 10.28
CA GLU A 43 -20.26 -8.01 11.64
C GLU A 43 -19.38 -6.80 11.99
N ASP A 44 -18.47 -6.44 11.08
CA ASP A 44 -17.55 -5.32 11.27
C ASP A 44 -17.20 -4.63 9.94
N PHE A 45 -16.84 -3.36 10.01
CA PHE A 45 -16.41 -2.57 8.87
C PHE A 45 -15.38 -1.53 9.28
N THR A 46 -14.23 -1.56 8.61
CA THR A 46 -13.18 -0.56 8.72
C THR A 46 -12.83 -0.04 7.33
N ALA A 47 -12.65 1.27 7.19
CA ALA A 47 -12.02 1.87 6.03
C ALA A 47 -10.96 2.89 6.46
N LEU A 48 -9.99 3.10 5.58
CA LEU A 48 -8.88 4.01 5.83
C LEU A 48 -8.67 4.92 4.61
N ALA A 49 -8.72 6.22 4.85
CA ALA A 49 -8.35 7.23 3.86
C ALA A 49 -6.82 7.39 3.84
N TRP A 50 -6.11 6.47 3.18
CA TRP A 50 -4.63 6.45 3.13
C TRP A 50 -3.96 7.77 2.70
N HIS A 51 -4.68 8.62 1.96
CA HIS A 51 -4.18 9.92 1.52
C HIS A 51 -4.25 11.02 2.59
N GLU A 52 -5.05 10.83 3.63
CA GLU A 52 -5.16 11.74 4.78
C GLU A 52 -4.18 11.35 5.91
N GLU A 53 -3.62 10.14 5.85
CA GLU A 53 -2.67 9.64 6.84
C GLU A 53 -1.32 10.38 6.74
N PRO A 54 -0.88 11.12 7.80
CA PRO A 54 0.26 12.03 7.71
C PRO A 54 1.60 11.41 7.31
N HIS A 55 1.76 10.11 7.56
CA HIS A 55 3.00 9.38 7.27
C HIS A 55 2.92 8.53 6.00
N ILE A 56 1.77 8.49 5.34
CA ILE A 56 1.51 7.65 4.15
C ILE A 56 1.22 8.54 2.95
N ASN A 57 0.31 9.51 3.11
CA ASN A 57 0.02 10.57 2.14
C ASN A 57 -0.39 10.04 0.74
N GLY A 58 -0.91 8.80 0.66
CA GLY A 58 -1.31 8.15 -0.58
C GLY A 58 -1.39 6.62 -0.48
N GLY A 59 -1.89 5.97 -1.54
CA GLY A 59 -2.02 4.50 -1.57
C GLY A 59 -0.81 3.80 -2.19
N TYR A 60 -0.54 4.07 -3.46
CA TYR A 60 0.52 3.43 -4.24
C TYR A 60 1.15 4.44 -5.20
N PRO A 61 2.40 4.21 -5.65
CA PRO A 61 3.06 5.11 -6.59
C PRO A 61 2.28 5.17 -7.92
N ALA A 62 1.92 6.38 -8.31
CA ALA A 62 1.35 6.67 -9.62
C ALA A 62 2.28 7.67 -10.34
N PHE A 63 2.89 7.22 -11.43
CA PHE A 63 3.82 8.03 -12.21
C PHE A 63 3.10 8.67 -13.40
N ALA A 64 3.27 9.99 -13.58
CA ALA A 64 2.87 10.67 -14.80
C ALA A 64 3.73 10.22 -15.99
N PRO A 65 3.26 10.40 -17.24
CA PRO A 65 4.04 10.07 -18.43
C PRO A 65 5.46 10.63 -18.38
N GLY A 66 6.45 9.76 -18.59
CA GLY A 66 7.88 10.12 -18.60
C GLY A 66 8.54 10.27 -17.21
N GLN A 67 7.80 10.30 -16.10
CA GLN A 67 8.40 10.43 -14.77
C GLN A 67 9.23 9.20 -14.40
N LEU A 68 8.73 8.00 -14.66
CA LEU A 68 9.43 6.77 -14.29
C LEU A 68 10.79 6.66 -15.01
N THR A 69 10.83 6.93 -16.32
CA THR A 69 12.08 6.89 -17.10
C THR A 69 13.05 7.99 -16.67
N ARG A 70 12.54 9.19 -16.37
CA ARG A 70 13.35 10.32 -15.91
C ARG A 70 13.92 10.13 -14.50
N HIS A 71 13.15 9.54 -13.58
CA HIS A 71 13.45 9.56 -12.15
C HIS A 71 13.88 8.20 -11.57
N SER A 72 13.54 7.07 -12.21
CA SER A 72 13.92 5.75 -11.69
C SER A 72 15.42 5.53 -11.46
N PRO A 73 16.37 6.13 -12.23
CA PRO A 73 17.79 6.02 -11.89
C PRO A 73 18.13 6.67 -10.55
N ALA A 74 17.56 7.85 -10.28
CA ALA A 74 17.76 8.58 -9.02
C ALA A 74 17.15 7.82 -7.84
N LEU A 75 16.03 7.12 -8.05
CA LEU A 75 15.41 6.21 -7.07
C LEU A 75 16.25 4.97 -6.75
N ARG A 76 17.49 4.82 -7.23
CA ARG A 76 18.40 3.74 -6.79
C ARG A 76 19.72 4.26 -6.22
N THR A 77 19.98 5.55 -6.38
CA THR A 77 21.17 6.22 -5.90
C THR A 77 21.09 6.44 -4.38
N HIS A 78 22.24 6.38 -3.71
CA HIS A 78 22.41 6.76 -2.32
C HIS A 78 23.13 8.10 -2.28
N HIS A 79 22.98 8.86 -1.20
CA HIS A 79 23.66 10.14 -1.07
C HIS A 79 24.60 10.11 0.13
N GLN A 80 25.91 10.07 -0.12
CA GLN A 80 26.93 9.95 0.93
C GLN A 80 26.65 8.73 1.83
N ARG A 81 26.44 8.95 3.13
CA ARG A 81 26.11 7.91 4.12
C ARG A 81 24.60 7.61 4.21
N VAL A 82 23.77 8.34 3.46
CA VAL A 82 22.31 8.17 3.46
C VAL A 82 21.92 7.15 2.40
N HIS A 83 21.35 6.05 2.84
CA HIS A 83 20.80 4.99 2.01
C HIS A 83 19.28 4.99 2.10
N PHE A 84 18.62 4.79 0.96
CA PHE A 84 17.16 4.73 0.86
C PHE A 84 16.74 3.29 0.59
N ALA A 85 15.71 2.84 1.30
CA ALA A 85 15.06 1.55 1.13
C ALA A 85 13.54 1.72 1.00
N GLY A 86 12.89 0.84 0.26
CA GLY A 86 11.43 0.80 0.16
C GLY A 86 10.93 0.04 -1.07
N ALA A 87 9.64 -0.33 -1.05
CA ALA A 87 9.03 -1.13 -2.12
C ALA A 87 9.22 -0.50 -3.51
N ASP A 88 9.07 0.81 -3.61
CA ASP A 88 9.11 1.57 -4.88
C ASP A 88 10.45 1.48 -5.62
N ARG A 89 11.51 1.02 -4.94
CA ARG A 89 12.87 0.89 -5.48
C ARG A 89 13.22 -0.55 -5.85
N SER A 90 12.33 -1.49 -5.55
CA SER A 90 12.47 -2.91 -5.80
C SER A 90 12.11 -3.28 -7.24
N THR A 91 12.18 -4.56 -7.57
CA THR A 91 11.63 -5.12 -8.81
C THR A 91 10.12 -5.37 -8.74
N TRP A 92 9.52 -5.23 -7.55
CA TRP A 92 8.12 -5.46 -7.24
C TRP A 92 7.53 -4.22 -6.52
N PRO A 93 7.46 -3.05 -7.20
CA PRO A 93 7.04 -1.81 -6.58
C PRO A 93 5.61 -1.87 -6.01
N GLY A 94 5.36 -1.17 -4.90
CA GLY A 94 4.06 -1.15 -4.24
C GLY A 94 3.67 -2.44 -3.49
N THR A 95 4.59 -3.39 -3.31
CA THR A 95 4.32 -4.67 -2.62
C THR A 95 5.13 -4.81 -1.32
N MET A 96 4.61 -5.59 -0.38
CA MET A 96 5.35 -5.97 0.84
C MET A 96 6.63 -6.75 0.50
N GLU A 97 6.56 -7.67 -0.47
CA GLU A 97 7.73 -8.42 -0.96
C GLU A 97 8.82 -7.49 -1.50
N GLY A 98 8.41 -6.47 -2.27
CA GLY A 98 9.30 -5.44 -2.76
C GLY A 98 9.99 -4.67 -1.63
N ALA A 99 9.26 -4.32 -0.57
CA ALA A 99 9.81 -3.63 0.59
C ALA A 99 10.87 -4.48 1.32
N VAL A 100 10.55 -5.75 1.58
CA VAL A 100 11.46 -6.69 2.26
C VAL A 100 12.70 -6.95 1.42
N THR A 101 12.51 -7.24 0.13
CA THR A 101 13.61 -7.49 -0.81
C THR A 101 14.54 -6.27 -0.93
N ASP A 102 14.00 -5.05 -1.07
CA ASP A 102 14.85 -3.85 -1.18
C ASP A 102 15.54 -3.51 0.14
N GLY A 103 14.85 -3.62 1.27
CA GLY A 103 15.42 -3.40 2.60
C GLY A 103 16.62 -4.31 2.86
N THR A 104 16.47 -5.60 2.57
CA THR A 104 17.54 -6.60 2.71
C THR A 104 18.74 -6.28 1.81
N ARG A 105 18.48 -5.87 0.56
CA ARG A 105 19.51 -5.43 -0.39
C ARG A 105 20.29 -4.22 0.14
N VAL A 106 19.58 -3.22 0.66
CA VAL A 106 20.19 -1.98 1.18
C VAL A 106 21.00 -2.28 2.44
N ALA A 107 20.48 -3.08 3.37
CA ALA A 107 21.20 -3.52 4.57
C ALA A 107 22.52 -4.22 4.22
N THR A 108 22.50 -5.13 3.22
CA THR A 108 23.71 -5.82 2.74
C THR A 108 24.74 -4.83 2.18
N ARG A 109 24.30 -3.82 1.42
CA ARG A 109 25.17 -2.76 0.88
C ARG A 109 25.77 -1.85 1.95
N ILE A 110 25.04 -1.60 3.03
CA ILE A 110 25.55 -0.83 4.17
C ILE A 110 26.60 -1.66 4.89
N ARG A 111 26.30 -2.92 5.20
CA ARG A 111 27.23 -3.84 5.88
C ARG A 111 28.57 -3.94 5.15
N ALA A 112 28.55 -4.07 3.82
CA ALA A 112 29.76 -4.15 2.99
C ALA A 112 30.61 -2.87 2.96
N ARG A 113 30.09 -1.73 3.46
CA ARG A 113 30.84 -0.47 3.61
C ARG A 113 31.39 -0.26 5.02
N LEU A 114 30.99 -1.09 5.97
CA LEU A 114 31.44 -1.04 7.36
C LEU A 114 32.58 -2.04 7.63
N THR A 115 32.76 -3.00 6.74
CA THR A 115 33.90 -3.93 6.67
C THR A 115 35.01 -3.32 5.83
#